data_AF-A0A812PI34-F1
#
_entry.id   AF-A0A812PI34-F1
#
_cell.length_a   1.000
_cell.length_b   1.000
_cell.length_c   1.000
_cell.angle_alpha   90.00
_cell.angle_beta   90.00
_cell.angle_gamma   90.00
#
_symmetry.space_group_name_H-M   'P 1'
#
loop_
_entity.id
_entity.type
_entity.pdbx_description
1 polymer ?
#
loop_
_entity_poly.entity_id
_entity_poly.type
_entity_poly.pdbx_seq_one_letter_code
_entity_poly.pdbx_strand_id
1 'polypeptide(L)'
;MQEDWPSGEASVVSSNFASARLASRPPLAVRDALASVPDTAVPQEKQPNPDWLPSLCKNRDMFADESGRDGSSAFGRSGTFTVEIPLPSSKPAQLGLDLDAIDPKGPIIVSVMPGVLKDFNDSNPATALQAYDRIEAVNGETGDPAKLYKAMSAAMEDLTKGKFTLKINRPRTFSASITKTGEPLGTQLNFKVSSAGIVVTRVSSGGLIAKHNDTCLL
;
A
#
# COMPACT_ATOMS: atom_id res chain seq x y z
N MET A 1 9.64 58.28 -5.01
CA MET A 1 8.47 57.54 -5.51
C MET A 1 8.33 56.33 -4.62
N GLN A 2 7.27 56.34 -3.81
CA GLN A 2 7.06 55.48 -2.66
C GLN A 2 5.76 54.74 -2.95
N GLU A 3 5.83 53.42 -3.12
CA GLU A 3 4.67 52.62 -3.51
C GLU A 3 3.94 52.13 -2.25
N ASP A 4 2.73 52.66 -2.08
CA ASP A 4 1.71 52.23 -1.12
C ASP A 4 1.25 50.80 -1.43
N TRP A 5 1.27 49.94 -0.41
CA TRP A 5 0.60 48.64 -0.42
C TRP A 5 -0.62 48.69 0.50
N PRO A 6 -1.81 48.23 0.06
CA PRO A 6 -2.99 48.23 0.92
C PRO A 6 -2.98 47.01 1.86
N SER A 7 -3.15 47.30 3.15
CA SER A 7 -3.43 46.36 4.22
C SER A 7 -4.84 45.78 4.07
N GLY A 8 -4.93 44.49 3.75
CA GLY A 8 -6.18 43.73 3.74
C GLY A 8 -6.47 43.11 5.11
N GLU A 9 -7.51 43.61 5.79
CA GLU A 9 -8.09 43.01 6.99
C GLU A 9 -8.82 41.69 6.65
N ALA A 10 -8.44 40.60 7.31
CA ALA A 10 -9.16 39.34 7.28
C ALA A 10 -10.13 39.28 8.47
N SER A 11 -11.44 39.45 8.20
CA SER A 11 -12.50 39.28 9.19
C SER A 11 -12.90 37.80 9.28
N VAL A 12 -12.80 37.25 10.49
CA VAL A 12 -13.12 35.87 10.84
C VAL A 12 -14.63 35.73 11.04
N VAL A 13 -15.30 35.01 10.15
CA VAL A 13 -16.71 34.63 10.32
C VAL A 13 -16.78 33.32 11.11
N SER A 14 -17.10 33.44 12.40
CA SER A 14 -17.47 32.33 13.28
C SER A 14 -18.91 31.90 12.98
N SER A 15 -19.10 30.66 12.53
CA SER A 15 -20.42 30.06 12.38
C SER A 15 -20.67 29.03 13.49
N ASN A 16 -21.54 29.45 14.42
CA ASN A 16 -22.16 28.62 15.45
C ASN A 16 -23.01 27.51 14.80
N PHE A 17 -22.66 26.24 15.03
CA PHE A 17 -23.58 25.14 14.79
C PHE A 17 -24.35 24.79 16.06
N ALA A 18 -25.63 25.12 16.01
CA ALA A 18 -26.63 24.84 17.03
C ALA A 18 -26.84 23.34 17.23
N SER A 19 -26.87 22.94 18.50
CA SER A 19 -27.37 21.65 18.96
C SER A 19 -28.85 21.48 18.63
N ALA A 20 -29.20 20.47 17.84
CA ALA A 20 -30.56 19.95 17.76
C ALA A 20 -30.62 18.60 18.47
N ARG A 21 -31.21 18.60 19.67
CA ARG A 21 -31.64 17.40 20.38
C ARG A 21 -32.84 16.82 19.62
N LEU A 22 -32.72 15.61 19.07
CA LEU A 22 -33.87 14.85 18.61
C LEU A 22 -34.16 13.69 19.54
N ALA A 23 -35.42 13.69 19.99
CA ALA A 23 -36.14 12.80 20.86
C ALA A 23 -35.76 11.31 20.85
N SER A 24 -35.64 10.81 22.07
CA SER A 24 -35.86 9.43 22.51
C SER A 24 -37.10 8.78 21.88
N ARG A 25 -36.92 7.64 21.22
CA ARG A 25 -38.01 6.70 20.90
C ARG A 25 -38.04 5.56 21.94
N PRO A 26 -39.23 5.14 22.42
CA PRO A 26 -39.37 4.05 23.38
C PRO A 26 -39.14 2.66 22.74
N PRO A 27 -38.86 1.63 23.57
CA PRO A 27 -38.61 0.26 23.11
C PRO A 27 -39.91 -0.44 22.73
N LEU A 28 -39.93 -1.07 21.55
CA LEU A 28 -40.98 -2.03 21.19
C LEU A 28 -40.57 -3.41 21.72
N ALA A 29 -41.24 -3.81 22.80
CA ALA A 29 -41.26 -5.19 23.27
C ALA A 29 -42.02 -6.06 22.25
N VAL A 30 -41.31 -6.95 21.56
CA VAL A 30 -41.94 -8.04 20.80
C VAL A 30 -41.85 -9.29 21.67
N ARG A 31 -43.04 -9.78 22.02
CA ARG A 31 -43.30 -10.91 22.90
C ARG A 31 -42.94 -12.23 22.26
N ASP A 32 -42.62 -13.17 23.15
CA ASP A 32 -42.40 -14.59 22.96
C ASP A 32 -43.44 -15.28 22.06
N ALA A 33 -42.95 -16.07 21.13
CA ALA A 33 -43.67 -17.19 20.52
C ALA A 33 -42.68 -18.36 20.36
N LEU A 34 -42.42 -19.06 21.45
CA LEU A 34 -41.79 -20.39 21.46
C LEU A 34 -42.79 -21.40 20.90
N ALA A 35 -42.77 -21.59 19.58
CA ALA A 35 -43.36 -22.77 18.96
C ALA A 35 -42.34 -23.91 19.01
N SER A 36 -42.69 -24.98 19.72
CA SER A 36 -41.97 -26.25 19.78
C SER A 36 -41.88 -26.87 18.37
N VAL A 37 -40.69 -26.84 17.79
CA VAL A 37 -40.38 -27.52 16.53
C VAL A 37 -40.20 -29.02 16.83
N PRO A 38 -40.88 -29.92 16.11
CA PRO A 38 -40.69 -31.36 16.25
C PRO A 38 -39.29 -31.78 15.77
N ASP A 39 -38.65 -32.60 16.60
CA ASP A 39 -37.36 -33.24 16.41
C ASP A 39 -37.34 -34.04 15.10
N THR A 40 -36.83 -33.41 14.05
CA THR A 40 -36.67 -34.02 12.73
C THR A 40 -35.25 -34.55 12.64
N ALA A 41 -35.14 -35.87 12.62
CA ALA A 41 -33.88 -36.60 12.52
C ALA A 41 -32.97 -36.01 11.43
N VAL A 42 -31.85 -35.47 11.87
CA VAL A 42 -30.77 -34.94 11.02
C VAL A 42 -30.24 -36.10 10.17
N PRO A 43 -30.31 -36.01 8.82
CA PRO A 43 -29.64 -36.96 7.95
C PRO A 43 -28.14 -36.91 8.26
N GLN A 44 -27.55 -38.06 8.57
CA GLN A 44 -26.11 -38.21 8.76
C GLN A 44 -25.39 -37.74 7.49
N GLU A 45 -24.85 -36.53 7.55
CA GLU A 45 -24.02 -35.95 6.49
C GLU A 45 -22.77 -36.82 6.37
N LYS A 46 -22.70 -37.55 5.25
CA LYS A 46 -21.61 -38.45 4.92
C LYS A 46 -20.31 -37.63 4.90
N GLN A 47 -19.45 -37.85 5.89
CA GLN A 47 -18.18 -37.14 6.01
C GLN A 47 -17.44 -37.17 4.65
N PRO A 48 -17.06 -36.01 4.09
CA PRO A 48 -16.33 -35.98 2.84
C PRO A 48 -14.99 -36.69 3.01
N ASN A 49 -14.72 -37.64 2.11
CA ASN A 49 -13.48 -38.40 2.06
C ASN A 49 -12.27 -37.43 2.08
N PRO A 50 -11.33 -37.51 3.03
CA PRO A 50 -10.21 -36.55 3.15
C PRO A 50 -9.16 -36.62 2.02
N ASP A 51 -9.31 -37.53 1.05
CA ASP A 51 -8.34 -37.78 -0.03
C ASP A 51 -8.28 -36.72 -1.14
N TRP A 52 -9.06 -35.64 -1.08
CA TRP A 52 -9.04 -34.58 -2.11
C TRP A 52 -8.05 -33.46 -1.86
N LEU A 53 -7.20 -33.50 -0.83
CA LEU A 53 -6.10 -32.53 -0.70
C LEU A 53 -5.16 -32.71 -1.90
N PRO A 54 -5.24 -31.85 -2.93
CA PRO A 54 -4.45 -32.06 -4.13
C PRO A 54 -3.02 -31.68 -3.78
N SER A 55 -2.12 -32.37 -4.46
CA SER A 55 -0.67 -32.18 -4.66
C SER A 55 -0.23 -30.76 -5.10
N LEU A 56 -0.97 -29.70 -4.73
CA LEU A 56 -0.85 -28.31 -5.18
C LEU A 56 0.45 -27.61 -4.76
N CYS A 57 1.20 -28.14 -3.80
CA CYS A 57 2.49 -27.57 -3.39
C CYS A 57 3.69 -28.25 -4.06
N LYS A 58 3.50 -29.21 -4.97
CA LYS A 58 4.62 -29.97 -5.58
C LYS A 58 5.39 -29.23 -6.68
N ASN A 59 5.02 -28.00 -7.05
CA ASN A 59 5.81 -27.20 -7.99
C ASN A 59 6.91 -26.39 -7.27
N ARG A 60 7.63 -27.01 -6.33
CA ARG A 60 8.72 -26.36 -5.59
C ARG A 60 10.05 -26.38 -6.35
N ASP A 61 10.19 -27.22 -7.38
CA ASP A 61 11.47 -27.45 -8.06
C ASP A 61 11.68 -26.64 -9.37
N MET A 62 10.80 -25.68 -9.71
CA MET A 62 11.02 -24.78 -10.86
C MET A 62 11.67 -23.44 -10.52
N PHE A 63 12.00 -23.20 -9.24
CA PHE A 63 12.76 -22.02 -8.82
C PHE A 63 14.08 -22.40 -8.16
N ALA A 64 14.70 -23.49 -8.61
CA ALA A 64 16.13 -23.66 -8.41
C ALA A 64 16.83 -22.43 -9.02
N ASP A 65 17.33 -21.60 -8.12
CA ASP A 65 18.26 -20.51 -8.31
C ASP A 65 19.39 -20.94 -9.27
N GLU A 66 19.25 -20.63 -10.56
CA GLU A 66 20.37 -20.58 -11.51
C GLU A 66 21.26 -19.38 -11.14
N SER A 67 21.92 -19.50 -9.99
CA SER A 67 23.06 -18.70 -9.58
C SER A 67 24.23 -19.00 -10.53
N GLY A 68 24.18 -18.46 -11.75
CA GLY A 68 25.23 -18.75 -12.72
C GLY A 68 25.12 -18.21 -14.13
N ARG A 69 24.29 -17.20 -14.41
CA ARG A 69 24.41 -16.44 -15.67
C ARG A 69 24.23 -14.94 -15.42
N ASP A 70 25.34 -14.22 -15.52
CA ASP A 70 25.45 -12.76 -15.66
C ASP A 70 24.78 -12.28 -16.97
N GLY A 71 23.47 -12.52 -17.09
CA GLY A 71 22.61 -11.89 -18.06
C GLY A 71 21.92 -10.74 -17.37
N SER A 72 22.35 -9.52 -17.68
CA SER A 72 21.75 -8.25 -17.27
C SER A 72 20.24 -8.21 -17.59
N SER A 73 19.42 -8.80 -16.71
CA SER A 73 17.99 -8.52 -16.67
C SER A 73 17.85 -7.14 -16.08
N ALA A 74 17.71 -6.15 -16.95
CA ALA A 74 17.37 -4.77 -16.60
C ALA A 74 16.04 -4.64 -15.82
N PHE A 75 15.31 -5.75 -15.64
CA PHE A 75 14.14 -5.85 -14.79
C PHE A 75 14.46 -6.64 -13.51
N GLY A 76 14.28 -6.01 -12.34
CA GLY A 76 13.84 -6.74 -11.14
C GLY A 76 14.81 -6.91 -9.99
N ARG A 77 15.54 -5.87 -9.56
CA ARG A 77 16.10 -5.86 -8.19
C ARG A 77 14.97 -5.77 -7.16
N SER A 78 14.40 -6.89 -6.70
CA SER A 78 13.53 -6.87 -5.51
C SER A 78 14.36 -6.67 -4.23
N GLY A 79 13.78 -6.04 -3.22
CA GLY A 79 14.43 -5.77 -1.94
C GLY A 79 14.76 -4.30 -1.73
N THR A 80 15.59 -4.04 -0.72
CA THR A 80 15.87 -2.68 -0.24
C THR A 80 17.19 -2.15 -0.81
N PHE A 81 17.18 -0.92 -1.32
CA PHE A 81 18.38 -0.22 -1.80
C PHE A 81 18.26 1.28 -1.56
N THR A 82 19.39 1.99 -1.62
CA THR A 82 19.43 3.45 -1.46
C THR A 82 19.90 4.08 -2.77
N VAL A 83 19.25 5.16 -3.17
CA VAL A 83 19.66 5.99 -4.30
C VAL A 83 20.04 7.38 -3.82
N GLU A 84 21.02 7.98 -4.47
CA GLU A 84 21.43 9.37 -4.27
C GLU A 84 21.03 10.16 -5.50
N ILE A 85 20.15 11.14 -5.31
CA ILE A 85 19.56 11.93 -6.39
C ILE A 85 20.21 13.31 -6.37
N PRO A 86 20.91 13.71 -7.45
CA PRO A 86 21.48 15.04 -7.56
C PRO A 86 20.36 16.08 -7.75
N LEU A 87 20.51 17.24 -7.13
CA LEU A 87 19.61 18.37 -7.26
C LEU A 87 20.23 19.45 -8.16
N PRO A 88 19.46 20.07 -9.06
CA PRO A 88 19.95 21.16 -9.88
C PRO A 88 20.24 22.40 -9.03
N SER A 89 21.34 23.09 -9.32
CA SER A 89 21.83 24.21 -8.50
C SER A 89 21.03 25.51 -8.67
N SER A 90 20.23 25.64 -9.72
CA SER A 90 19.79 26.93 -10.24
C SER A 90 18.29 27.22 -10.09
N LYS A 91 17.42 26.22 -9.90
CA LYS A 91 15.97 26.42 -9.60
C LYS A 91 15.38 25.21 -8.84
N PRO A 92 14.36 25.42 -7.99
CA PRO A 92 13.57 24.31 -7.47
C PRO A 92 12.88 23.60 -8.63
N ALA A 93 13.39 22.42 -8.99
CA ALA A 93 12.79 21.58 -10.00
C ALA A 93 11.61 20.80 -9.40
N GLN A 94 10.68 20.36 -10.25
CA GLN A 94 9.66 19.44 -9.80
C GLN A 94 10.29 18.06 -9.60
N LEU A 95 9.92 17.37 -8.52
CA LEU A 95 10.44 16.04 -8.22
C LEU A 95 10.06 15.02 -9.31
N GLY A 96 8.86 15.15 -9.87
CA GLY A 96 8.36 14.25 -10.91
C GLY A 96 7.85 12.91 -10.36
N LEU A 97 7.18 12.90 -9.21
CA LEU A 97 6.57 11.69 -8.64
C LEU A 97 5.08 11.84 -8.44
N ASP A 98 4.35 10.80 -8.82
CA ASP A 98 3.02 10.53 -8.33
C ASP A 98 3.10 9.42 -7.26
N LEU A 99 2.57 9.70 -6.08
CA LEU A 99 2.77 8.89 -4.89
C LEU A 99 1.44 8.56 -4.23
N ASP A 100 1.27 7.30 -3.86
CA ASP A 100 0.13 6.80 -3.13
C ASP A 100 0.47 6.61 -1.65
N ALA A 101 -0.30 7.30 -0.79
CA ALA A 101 -0.14 7.34 0.66
C ALA A 101 -1.13 6.43 1.40
N ILE A 102 -1.68 5.40 0.74
CA ILE A 102 -2.70 4.53 1.33
C ILE A 102 -2.17 3.61 2.43
N ASP A 103 -0.88 3.28 2.39
CA ASP A 103 -0.23 2.38 3.34
C ASP A 103 0.51 3.19 4.41
N PRO A 104 0.25 2.95 5.72
CA PRO A 104 0.94 3.65 6.80
C PRO A 104 2.45 3.41 6.83
N LYS A 105 2.97 2.38 6.15
CA LYS A 105 4.41 2.06 6.10
C LYS A 105 5.24 3.00 5.24
N GLY A 106 4.60 3.87 4.45
CA GLY A 106 5.29 4.82 3.57
C GLY A 106 4.67 4.87 2.17
N PRO A 107 4.95 5.92 1.39
CA PRO A 107 4.33 6.14 0.10
C PRO A 107 4.86 5.16 -0.95
N ILE A 108 3.98 4.78 -1.88
CA ILE A 108 4.26 3.91 -3.01
C ILE A 108 4.28 4.74 -4.28
N ILE A 109 5.26 4.53 -5.16
CA ILE A 109 5.33 5.20 -6.45
C ILE A 109 4.22 4.66 -7.36
N VAL A 110 3.30 5.54 -7.77
CA VAL A 110 2.28 5.24 -8.78
C VAL A 110 2.92 5.37 -10.17
N SER A 111 3.57 6.51 -10.40
CA SER A 111 4.27 6.79 -11.66
C SER A 111 5.41 7.79 -11.46
N VAL A 112 6.38 7.73 -12.36
CA VAL A 112 7.46 8.74 -12.46
C VAL A 112 7.13 9.67 -13.61
N MET A 113 6.86 10.93 -13.27
CA MET A 113 6.52 12.02 -14.19
C MET A 113 7.79 12.82 -14.56
N PRO A 114 7.74 13.67 -15.62
CA PRO A 114 8.87 14.56 -15.94
C PRO A 114 9.32 15.39 -14.74
N GLY A 115 10.63 15.47 -14.52
CA GLY A 115 11.25 16.12 -13.36
C GLY A 115 12.58 15.49 -12.99
N VAL A 116 13.13 15.87 -11.82
CA VAL A 116 14.45 15.43 -11.36
C VAL A 116 14.59 13.91 -11.33
N LEU A 117 13.55 13.19 -10.91
CA LEU A 117 13.63 11.73 -10.83
C LEU A 117 13.54 11.03 -12.18
N LYS A 118 12.88 11.65 -13.16
CA LYS A 118 12.89 11.14 -14.53
C LYS A 118 14.28 11.27 -15.13
N ASP A 119 14.94 12.41 -14.94
CA ASP A 119 16.31 12.64 -15.41
C ASP A 119 17.31 11.70 -14.70
N PHE A 120 17.11 11.47 -13.39
CA PHE A 120 17.85 10.49 -12.62
C PHE A 120 17.68 9.08 -13.19
N ASN A 121 16.44 8.65 -13.45
CA ASN A 121 16.15 7.33 -14.01
C ASN A 121 16.79 7.11 -15.38
N ASP A 122 16.72 8.12 -16.26
CA ASP A 122 17.31 8.08 -17.60
C ASP A 122 18.84 7.91 -17.53
N SER A 123 19.47 8.52 -16.52
CA SER A 123 20.92 8.44 -16.29
C SER A 123 21.36 7.19 -15.51
N ASN A 124 20.46 6.56 -14.76
CA ASN A 124 20.75 5.47 -13.83
C ASN A 124 19.79 4.27 -14.02
N PRO A 125 19.76 3.63 -15.20
CA PRO A 125 18.77 2.60 -15.53
C PRO A 125 18.80 1.39 -14.57
N ALA A 126 19.97 1.04 -14.03
CA ALA A 126 20.13 -0.09 -13.11
C ALA A 126 19.49 0.13 -11.73
N THR A 127 19.30 1.38 -11.32
CA THR A 127 18.70 1.79 -10.04
C THR A 127 17.52 2.72 -10.25
N ALA A 128 16.97 2.75 -11.46
CA ALA A 128 15.85 3.60 -11.81
C ALA A 128 14.67 3.29 -10.90
N LEU A 129 14.02 4.31 -10.37
CA LEU A 129 12.80 4.24 -9.60
C LEU A 129 11.64 3.84 -10.52
N GLN A 130 10.77 2.95 -10.04
CA GLN A 130 9.70 2.36 -10.84
C GLN A 130 8.38 2.39 -10.08
N ALA A 131 7.27 2.21 -10.81
CA ALA A 131 5.98 2.00 -10.17
C ALA A 131 6.06 0.83 -9.17
N TYR A 132 5.31 0.94 -8.09
CA TYR A 132 5.26 0.00 -6.96
C TYR A 132 6.47 0.01 -6.02
N ASP A 133 7.54 0.75 -6.33
CA ASP A 133 8.60 0.99 -5.36
C ASP A 133 8.04 1.76 -4.15
N ARG A 134 8.41 1.31 -2.94
CA ARG A 134 8.05 2.00 -1.70
C ARG A 134 9.22 2.85 -1.23
N ILE A 135 8.93 4.09 -0.86
CA ILE A 135 9.91 4.95 -0.20
C ILE A 135 9.84 4.67 1.31
N GLU A 136 10.91 4.09 1.86
CA GLU A 136 11.02 3.81 3.30
C GLU A 136 11.66 4.97 4.07
N ALA A 137 12.57 5.71 3.44
CA ALA A 137 13.25 6.83 4.07
C ALA A 137 13.69 7.91 3.08
N VAL A 138 13.78 9.15 3.56
CA VAL A 138 14.29 10.32 2.83
C VAL A 138 15.38 10.96 3.69
N ASN A 139 16.63 10.99 3.23
CA ASN A 139 17.77 11.49 4.02
C ASN A 139 17.90 10.85 5.41
N GLY A 140 17.56 9.56 5.51
CA GLY A 140 17.56 8.80 6.76
C GLY A 140 16.31 9.00 7.63
N GLU A 141 15.43 9.95 7.30
CA GLU A 141 14.14 10.10 7.99
C GLU A 141 13.16 9.02 7.55
N THR A 142 12.59 8.30 8.50
CA THR A 142 11.50 7.33 8.31
C THR A 142 10.21 7.84 8.97
N GLY A 143 9.07 7.26 8.58
CA GLY A 143 7.79 7.52 9.25
C GLY A 143 6.59 7.29 8.34
N ASP A 144 5.47 7.90 8.72
CA ASP A 144 4.26 7.90 7.91
C ASP A 144 4.47 8.65 6.57
N PRO A 145 3.56 8.45 5.59
CA PRO A 145 3.68 9.12 4.31
C PRO A 145 3.78 10.65 4.41
N ALA A 146 2.99 11.30 5.28
CA ALA A 146 2.96 12.75 5.39
C ALA A 146 4.32 13.32 5.84
N LYS A 147 4.98 12.64 6.78
CA LYS A 147 6.34 12.99 7.21
C LYS A 147 7.34 12.83 6.06
N LEU A 148 7.27 11.73 5.31
CA LEU A 148 8.16 11.49 4.17
C LEU A 148 7.95 12.51 3.05
N TYR A 149 6.72 12.92 2.74
CA TYR A 149 6.45 14.02 1.80
C TYR A 149 7.10 15.31 2.25
N LYS A 150 6.94 15.67 3.53
CA LYS A 150 7.55 16.89 4.08
C LYS A 150 9.08 16.84 3.97
N ALA A 151 9.69 15.69 4.26
CA ALA A 151 11.13 15.51 4.11
C ALA A 151 11.61 15.63 2.65
N MET A 152 10.83 15.11 1.69
CA MET A 152 11.12 15.28 0.25
C MET A 152 11.03 16.75 -0.16
N SER A 153 9.96 17.45 0.22
CA SER A 153 9.80 18.88 -0.09
C SER A 153 10.92 19.72 0.52
N ALA A 154 11.25 19.49 1.79
CA ALA A 154 12.35 20.20 2.45
C ALA A 154 13.71 19.93 1.79
N ALA A 155 13.95 18.69 1.34
CA ALA A 155 15.18 18.35 0.61
C ALA A 155 15.26 19.07 -0.75
N MET A 156 14.14 19.28 -1.43
CA MET A 156 14.07 20.01 -2.71
C MET A 156 14.25 21.52 -2.54
N GLU A 157 13.88 22.08 -1.38
CA GLU A 157 14.06 23.50 -1.06
C GLU A 157 15.51 23.81 -0.63
N ASP A 158 16.17 22.87 0.05
CA ASP A 158 17.56 22.98 0.50
C ASP A 158 18.56 22.61 -0.61
N LEU A 159 18.60 23.46 -1.65
CA LEU A 159 19.52 23.30 -2.79
C LEU A 159 21.01 23.38 -2.38
N THR A 160 21.33 23.84 -1.17
CA THR A 160 22.72 23.94 -0.68
C THR A 160 23.39 22.57 -0.52
N LYS A 161 22.59 21.52 -0.28
CA LYS A 161 23.09 20.15 -0.18
C LYS A 161 23.45 19.54 -1.53
N GLY A 162 22.88 20.06 -2.62
CA GLY A 162 23.12 19.59 -4.00
C GLY A 162 22.63 18.18 -4.31
N LYS A 163 22.10 17.43 -3.33
CA LYS A 163 21.60 16.07 -3.46
C LYS A 163 20.73 15.66 -2.28
N PHE A 164 19.93 14.62 -2.47
CA PHE A 164 19.23 13.94 -1.39
C PHE A 164 19.20 12.42 -1.62
N THR A 165 18.87 11.66 -0.58
CA THR A 165 18.88 10.19 -0.64
C THR A 165 17.49 9.63 -0.41
N LEU A 166 17.12 8.61 -1.18
CA LEU A 166 15.90 7.82 -0.97
C LEU A 166 16.28 6.38 -0.66
N LYS A 167 15.73 5.85 0.43
CA LYS A 167 15.76 4.41 0.71
C LYS A 167 14.49 3.80 0.13
N ILE A 168 14.67 2.89 -0.82
CA ILE A 168 13.64 2.28 -1.62
C ILE A 168 13.51 0.80 -1.25
N ASN A 169 12.27 0.31 -1.19
CA ASN A 169 11.94 -1.11 -1.12
C ASN A 169 11.14 -1.50 -2.36
N ARG A 170 11.77 -2.28 -3.24
CA ARG A 170 11.14 -2.79 -4.45
C ARG A 170 10.46 -4.12 -4.16
N PRO A 171 9.14 -4.24 -4.38
CA PRO A 171 8.44 -5.49 -4.12
C PRO A 171 8.90 -6.61 -5.06
N ARG A 172 8.79 -7.85 -4.59
CA ARG A 172 8.89 -9.03 -5.44
C ARG A 172 7.50 -9.36 -5.99
N THR A 173 7.40 -9.54 -7.30
CA THR A 173 6.18 -10.02 -7.95
C THR A 173 6.17 -11.54 -7.97
N PHE A 174 5.04 -12.13 -7.62
CA PHE A 174 4.79 -13.56 -7.76
C PHE A 174 3.32 -13.80 -8.07
N SER A 175 3.02 -14.99 -8.58
CA SER A 175 1.64 -15.42 -8.84
C SER A 175 1.25 -16.51 -7.84
N ALA A 176 0.06 -16.39 -7.28
CA ALA A 176 -0.55 -17.39 -6.42
C ALA A 176 -1.90 -17.81 -6.97
N SER A 177 -2.21 -19.10 -6.89
CA SER A 177 -3.51 -19.65 -7.28
C SER A 177 -4.20 -20.22 -6.05
N ILE A 178 -5.42 -19.74 -5.79
CA ILE A 178 -6.19 -20.12 -4.61
C ILE A 178 -7.54 -20.67 -5.07
N THR A 179 -7.79 -21.93 -4.74
CA THR A 179 -9.07 -22.60 -5.04
C THR A 179 -10.12 -22.18 -4.01
N LYS A 180 -11.30 -21.76 -4.47
CA LYS A 180 -12.43 -21.42 -3.59
C LYS A 180 -13.09 -22.71 -3.10
N THR A 181 -13.12 -22.91 -1.79
CA THR A 181 -13.72 -24.10 -1.13
C THR A 181 -14.96 -23.77 -0.30
N GLY A 182 -15.50 -22.55 -0.43
CA GLY A 182 -16.68 -22.07 0.29
C GLY A 182 -16.35 -21.16 1.47
N GLU A 183 -15.13 -21.21 2.01
CA GLU A 183 -14.68 -20.24 3.01
C GLU A 183 -14.34 -18.88 2.39
N PRO A 184 -14.41 -17.79 3.19
CA PRO A 184 -13.97 -16.47 2.73
C PRO A 184 -12.46 -16.46 2.44
N LEU A 185 -12.06 -15.61 1.49
CA LEU A 185 -10.65 -15.40 1.15
C LEU A 185 -9.83 -14.93 2.37
N GLY A 186 -10.46 -14.17 3.27
CA GLY A 186 -9.90 -13.72 4.54
C GLY A 186 -8.84 -12.63 4.40
N THR A 187 -9.10 -11.64 3.55
CA THR A 187 -8.25 -10.45 3.41
C THR A 187 -9.01 -9.18 3.70
N GLN A 188 -8.34 -8.25 4.36
CA GLN A 188 -8.73 -6.86 4.42
C GLN A 188 -7.96 -6.10 3.34
N LEU A 189 -8.71 -5.43 2.49
CA LEU A 189 -8.18 -4.66 1.37
C LEU A 189 -8.32 -3.16 1.68
N ASN A 190 -7.32 -2.39 1.29
CA ASN A 190 -7.37 -0.94 1.28
C ASN A 190 -6.99 -0.46 -0.12
N PHE A 191 -7.87 0.31 -0.75
CA PHE A 191 -7.65 0.84 -2.10
C PHE A 191 -8.39 2.17 -2.28
N LYS A 192 -7.91 2.98 -3.21
CA LYS A 192 -8.58 4.18 -3.72
C LYS A 192 -8.66 4.05 -5.23
N VAL A 193 -9.53 4.82 -5.89
CA VAL A 193 -9.56 4.81 -7.37
C VAL A 193 -8.23 5.31 -7.95
N SER A 194 -7.52 6.17 -7.22
CA SER A 194 -6.21 6.71 -7.57
C SER A 194 -5.04 5.94 -6.95
N SER A 195 -5.26 4.80 -6.28
CA SER A 195 -4.15 4.05 -5.67
C SER A 195 -3.32 3.34 -6.74
N ALA A 196 -2.03 3.11 -6.46
CA ALA A 196 -1.16 2.35 -7.37
C ALA A 196 -1.71 0.92 -7.61
N GLY A 197 -2.39 0.38 -6.59
CA GLY A 197 -3.06 -0.91 -6.63
C GLY A 197 -3.90 -1.15 -5.38
N ILE A 198 -4.29 -2.39 -5.17
CA ILE A 198 -5.01 -2.82 -3.97
C ILE A 198 -3.98 -3.29 -2.94
N VAL A 199 -4.02 -2.69 -1.75
CA VAL A 199 -3.13 -3.08 -0.65
C VAL A 199 -3.85 -4.06 0.27
N VAL A 200 -3.28 -5.24 0.47
CA VAL A 200 -3.72 -6.18 1.49
C VAL A 200 -3.19 -5.71 2.84
N THR A 201 -4.03 -5.09 3.66
CA THR A 201 -3.63 -4.55 4.97
C THR A 201 -3.64 -5.61 6.06
N ARG A 202 -4.47 -6.65 5.89
CA ARG A 202 -4.57 -7.75 6.85
C ARG A 202 -4.94 -9.05 6.15
N VAL A 203 -4.34 -10.14 6.61
CA VAL A 203 -4.77 -11.51 6.32
C VAL A 203 -5.34 -12.10 7.61
N SER A 204 -6.58 -12.59 7.56
CA SER A 204 -7.26 -13.24 8.67
C SER A 204 -6.86 -14.71 8.73
N SER A 205 -6.48 -15.20 9.92
CA SER A 205 -5.97 -16.57 10.13
C SER A 205 -6.95 -17.69 9.73
N GLY A 206 -8.27 -17.43 9.72
CA GLY A 206 -9.27 -18.39 9.25
C GLY A 206 -9.54 -18.38 7.74
N GLY A 207 -8.85 -17.51 6.99
CA GLY A 207 -9.08 -17.32 5.55
C GLY A 207 -8.35 -18.29 4.64
N LEU A 208 -8.83 -18.42 3.41
CA LEU A 208 -8.13 -19.20 2.38
C LEU A 208 -6.71 -18.71 2.10
N ILE A 209 -6.46 -17.40 2.15
CA ILE A 209 -5.09 -16.87 1.96
C ILE A 209 -4.17 -17.27 3.11
N ALA A 210 -4.64 -17.24 4.36
CA ALA A 210 -3.84 -17.72 5.49
C ALA A 210 -3.50 -19.20 5.33
N LYS A 211 -4.50 -20.05 5.04
CA LYS A 211 -4.29 -21.48 4.78
C LYS A 211 -3.30 -21.72 3.64
N HIS A 212 -3.43 -20.97 2.54
CA HIS A 212 -2.50 -21.06 1.41
C HIS A 212 -1.06 -20.70 1.81
N ASN A 213 -0.89 -19.60 2.55
CA ASN A 213 0.39 -19.18 3.07
C ASN A 213 1.00 -20.27 3.97
N ASP A 214 0.23 -20.83 4.90
CA ASP A 214 0.72 -21.88 5.82
C ASP A 214 1.12 -23.16 5.08
N THR A 215 0.47 -23.48 3.97
CA THR A 215 0.74 -24.70 3.19
C THR A 215 1.90 -24.51 2.20
N CYS A 216 2.11 -23.27 1.72
CA CYS A 216 3.14 -22.95 0.72
C CYS A 216 4.40 -22.30 1.31
N LEU A 217 4.42 -21.94 2.59
CA LEU A 217 5.60 -21.46 3.32
C LEU A 217 6.42 -22.63 3.88
N LEU A 218 7.07 -23.39 3.00
CA LEU A 218 8.25 -24.23 3.31
C LEU A 218 9.25 -24.20 2.16
#